data_AF-A0A944U7R0-F1
#
_entry.id   AF-A0A944U7R0-F1
#
_cell.length_a   1.000
_cell.length_b   1.000
_cell.length_c   1.000
_cell.angle_alpha   90.00
_cell.angle_beta   90.00
_cell.angle_gamma   90.00
#
_symmetry.space_group_name_H-M   'P 1'
#
loop_
_entity.id
_entity.type
_entity.pdbx_description
1 polymer ?
#
loop_
_entity_poly.entity_id
_entity_poly.type
_entity_poly.pdbx_seq_one_letter_code
_entity_poly.pdbx_strand_id
1 'polypeptide(L)'
;MFYEQSYELTDYLPIEAGAETSYIKHLWGAFEILMSTDEPISAFSILPFHLLFMFAVQYKVHRISAYDKKQYLTTLSTCWLYDEGHKEVLQLNPPIPDIHGNVLGASSVRNLSFIPEKNLFSFMRIVGAGEETILKAIELVKIRSSYAHANGNIEENIEERIDDYLMVLQEFQSRMCPINDVLASKWKGEIEPEEKKESFVDTRLVSEFLCEADFNNGKLKKYFPRT
;
A
#
# COMPACT_ATOMS: atom_id res chain seq x y z
N MET A 1 -16.97 -13.65 15.67
CA MET A 1 -15.59 -14.07 16.04
C MET A 1 -14.66 -13.31 15.11
N PHE A 2 -13.60 -12.68 15.63
CA PHE A 2 -12.71 -11.88 14.77
C PHE A 2 -11.92 -12.82 13.84
N TYR A 3 -11.89 -12.53 12.54
CA TYR A 3 -11.21 -13.36 11.56
C TYR A 3 -9.70 -13.10 11.60
N GLU A 4 -8.93 -14.01 12.20
CA GLU A 4 -7.51 -13.79 12.52
C GLU A 4 -6.64 -13.49 11.28
N GLN A 5 -6.94 -14.08 10.13
CA GLN A 5 -6.15 -13.85 8.91
C GLN A 5 -6.20 -12.38 8.46
N SER A 6 -7.22 -11.62 8.85
CA SER A 6 -7.31 -10.19 8.54
C SER A 6 -6.13 -9.38 9.07
N TYR A 7 -5.44 -9.83 10.13
CA TYR A 7 -4.23 -9.17 10.65
C TYR A 7 -3.07 -9.19 9.65
N GLU A 8 -3.02 -10.13 8.70
CA GLU A 8 -1.98 -10.15 7.67
C GLU A 8 -1.97 -8.87 6.83
N LEU A 9 -3.09 -8.13 6.78
CA LEU A 9 -3.16 -6.85 6.10
C LEU A 9 -2.10 -5.85 6.59
N THR A 10 -1.76 -5.88 7.88
CA THR A 10 -0.79 -4.95 8.47
C THR A 10 0.62 -5.16 7.93
N ASP A 11 0.93 -6.35 7.41
CA ASP A 11 2.22 -6.65 6.79
C ASP A 11 2.36 -6.04 5.39
N TYR A 12 1.27 -5.53 4.80
CA TYR A 12 1.28 -4.88 3.48
C TYR A 12 1.20 -3.36 3.54
N LEU A 13 1.09 -2.80 4.74
CA LEU A 13 1.08 -1.37 5.03
C LEU A 13 2.48 -0.92 5.48
N PRO A 14 2.95 0.28 5.10
CA PRO A 14 4.29 0.74 5.43
C PRO A 14 4.44 1.13 6.91
N ILE A 15 5.70 1.18 7.39
CA ILE A 15 6.03 1.69 8.72
C ILE A 15 5.87 3.21 8.72
N GLU A 16 5.11 3.72 9.68
CA GLU A 16 4.43 5.00 9.57
C GLU A 16 5.19 6.19 10.18
N ALA A 17 5.02 7.38 9.59
CA ALA A 17 5.04 8.65 10.32
C ALA A 17 3.96 9.60 9.78
N GLY A 18 3.28 10.34 10.65
CA GLY A 18 2.43 11.49 10.27
C GLY A 18 0.92 11.25 10.25
N ALA A 19 0.22 11.91 9.33
CA ALA A 19 -1.26 11.94 9.28
C ALA A 19 -1.87 10.65 8.70
N GLU A 20 -1.11 9.96 7.85
CA GLU A 20 -1.45 8.69 7.23
C GLU A 20 -1.64 7.58 8.28
N THR A 21 -0.84 7.59 9.36
CA THR A 21 -1.03 6.76 10.57
C THR A 21 -2.43 6.87 11.15
N SER A 22 -2.93 8.11 11.26
CA SER A 22 -4.25 8.35 11.84
C SER A 22 -5.32 7.70 10.97
N TYR A 23 -5.23 7.87 9.65
CA TYR A 23 -6.18 7.28 8.72
C TYR A 23 -6.22 5.75 8.78
N ILE A 24 -5.05 5.09 8.75
CA ILE A 24 -4.94 3.63 8.89
C ILE A 24 -5.58 3.17 10.20
N LYS A 25 -5.24 3.80 11.33
CA LYS A 25 -5.80 3.45 12.65
C LYS A 25 -7.32 3.63 12.72
N HIS A 26 -7.87 4.67 12.10
CA HIS A 26 -9.32 4.87 12.04
C HIS A 26 -10.00 3.77 11.23
N LEU A 27 -9.44 3.40 10.07
CA LEU A 27 -10.01 2.33 9.25
C LEU A 27 -9.90 0.97 9.94
N TRP A 28 -8.74 0.66 10.52
CA TRP A 28 -8.52 -0.59 11.24
C TRP A 28 -9.46 -0.71 12.45
N GLY A 29 -9.55 0.34 13.28
CA GLY A 29 -10.47 0.35 14.42
C GLY A 29 -11.94 0.24 13.99
N ALA A 30 -12.33 0.87 12.88
CA ALA A 30 -13.68 0.70 12.33
C ALA A 30 -13.94 -0.75 11.87
N PHE A 31 -12.97 -1.36 11.18
CA PHE A 31 -13.03 -2.76 10.78
C PHE A 31 -13.18 -3.70 11.99
N GLU A 32 -12.36 -3.51 13.04
CA GLU A 32 -12.42 -4.31 14.27
C GLU A 32 -13.77 -4.23 14.97
N ILE A 33 -14.31 -3.03 15.11
CA ILE A 33 -15.63 -2.82 15.74
C ILE A 33 -16.73 -3.51 14.93
N LEU A 34 -16.72 -3.34 13.60
CA LEU A 34 -17.73 -3.94 12.72
C LEU A 34 -17.65 -5.48 12.73
N MET A 35 -16.45 -6.05 12.66
CA MET A 35 -16.24 -7.51 12.73
C MET A 35 -16.58 -8.12 14.10
N SER A 36 -16.52 -7.32 15.15
CA SER A 36 -16.87 -7.75 16.51
C SER A 36 -18.38 -7.65 16.79
N THR A 37 -19.15 -7.10 15.86
CA THR A 37 -20.62 -7.01 15.94
C THR A 37 -21.25 -8.22 15.24
N ASP A 38 -22.45 -8.62 15.69
CA ASP A 38 -23.21 -9.68 15.02
C ASP A 38 -23.81 -9.20 13.67
N GLU A 39 -24.18 -10.17 12.82
CA GLU A 39 -24.97 -9.92 11.62
C GLU A 39 -26.25 -9.13 11.94
N PRO A 40 -26.71 -8.22 11.06
CA PRO A 40 -26.22 -7.97 9.69
C PRO A 40 -25.15 -6.88 9.59
N ILE A 41 -24.64 -6.38 10.73
CA ILE A 41 -23.78 -5.19 10.75
C ILE A 41 -22.36 -5.53 10.29
N SER A 42 -21.89 -6.74 10.59
CA SER A 42 -20.58 -7.27 10.20
C SER A 42 -20.31 -7.16 8.71
N ALA A 43 -21.32 -7.30 7.85
CA ALA A 43 -21.18 -7.15 6.38
C ALA A 43 -20.54 -5.81 5.95
N PHE A 44 -20.73 -4.74 6.74
CA PHE A 44 -20.13 -3.43 6.44
C PHE A 44 -18.64 -3.35 6.75
N SER A 45 -18.06 -4.32 7.46
CA SER A 45 -16.62 -4.36 7.77
C SER A 45 -15.76 -4.40 6.50
N ILE A 46 -16.31 -4.88 5.39
CA ILE A 46 -15.57 -4.95 4.14
C ILE A 46 -15.21 -3.59 3.55
N LEU A 47 -15.95 -2.52 3.90
CA LEU A 47 -15.65 -1.17 3.43
C LEU A 47 -14.33 -0.63 4.00
N PRO A 48 -14.12 -0.57 5.34
CA PRO A 48 -12.84 -0.14 5.88
C PRO A 48 -11.69 -1.08 5.47
N PHE A 49 -11.93 -2.39 5.38
CA PHE A 49 -10.92 -3.35 4.91
C PHE A 49 -10.48 -3.06 3.47
N HIS A 50 -11.45 -2.80 2.57
CA HIS A 50 -11.17 -2.41 1.20
C HIS A 50 -10.36 -1.11 1.11
N LEU A 51 -10.67 -0.11 1.94
CA LEU A 51 -9.92 1.15 1.95
C LEU A 51 -8.47 0.95 2.39
N LEU A 52 -8.22 0.08 3.38
CA LEU A 52 -6.88 -0.31 3.79
C LEU A 52 -6.14 -1.07 2.68
N PHE A 53 -6.82 -2.00 2.00
CA PHE A 53 -6.29 -2.68 0.81
C PHE A 53 -5.89 -1.67 -0.29
N MET A 54 -6.76 -0.72 -0.61
CA MET A 54 -6.45 0.32 -1.60
C MET A 54 -5.25 1.17 -1.17
N PHE A 55 -5.13 1.46 0.12
CA PHE A 55 -4.02 2.22 0.67
C PHE A 55 -2.69 1.45 0.55
N ALA A 56 -2.69 0.15 0.87
CA ALA A 56 -1.53 -0.73 0.64
C ALA A 56 -1.09 -0.76 -0.84
N VAL A 57 -2.05 -0.78 -1.77
CA VAL A 57 -1.77 -0.73 -3.21
C VAL A 57 -1.22 0.64 -3.62
N GLN A 58 -1.76 1.74 -3.09
CA GLN A 58 -1.25 3.09 -3.36
C GLN A 58 0.22 3.22 -2.94
N TYR A 59 0.62 2.70 -1.78
CA TYR A 59 2.04 2.70 -1.38
C TYR A 59 2.94 1.94 -2.36
N LYS A 60 2.48 0.78 -2.85
CA LYS A 60 3.23 0.01 -3.85
C LYS A 60 3.37 0.77 -5.17
N VAL A 61 2.30 1.40 -5.65
CA VAL A 61 2.34 2.26 -6.85
C VAL A 61 3.24 3.47 -6.65
N HIS A 62 3.20 4.07 -5.46
CA HIS A 62 4.09 5.17 -5.09
C HIS A 62 5.56 4.72 -5.15
N ARG A 63 5.87 3.54 -4.61
CA ARG A 63 7.21 2.95 -4.68
C ARG A 63 7.67 2.67 -6.12
N ILE A 64 6.76 2.24 -7.00
CA ILE A 64 7.03 2.06 -8.44
C ILE A 64 7.44 3.39 -9.09
N SER A 65 6.81 4.51 -8.71
CA SER A 65 7.16 5.84 -9.23
C SER A 65 8.62 6.22 -8.95
N ALA A 66 9.14 5.82 -7.78
CA ALA A 66 10.53 6.04 -7.38
C ALA A 66 11.50 5.05 -8.04
N TYR A 67 11.07 3.82 -8.31
CA TYR A 67 11.88 2.78 -8.92
C TYR A 67 12.07 2.96 -10.43
N ASP A 68 10.97 3.08 -11.19
CA ASP A 68 10.98 3.23 -12.64
C ASP A 68 10.04 4.36 -13.05
N LYS A 69 10.53 5.59 -12.83
CA LYS A 69 9.79 6.82 -13.14
C LYS A 69 9.34 6.86 -14.59
N LYS A 70 10.16 6.37 -15.53
CA LYS A 70 9.85 6.42 -16.96
C LYS A 70 8.61 5.58 -17.26
N GLN A 71 8.60 4.31 -16.85
CA GLN A 71 7.45 3.44 -17.07
C GLN A 71 6.23 3.88 -16.27
N TYR A 72 6.42 4.37 -15.03
CA TYR A 72 5.35 4.97 -14.24
C TYR A 72 4.65 6.10 -15.00
N LEU A 73 5.42 7.06 -15.56
CA LEU A 73 4.86 8.17 -16.33
C LEU A 73 4.18 7.72 -17.62
N THR A 74 4.73 6.70 -18.30
CA THR A 74 4.10 6.07 -19.46
C THR A 74 2.74 5.48 -19.09
N THR A 75 2.65 4.69 -18.02
CA THR A 75 1.38 4.13 -17.53
C THR A 75 0.40 5.22 -17.07
N LEU A 76 0.89 6.23 -16.34
CA LEU A 76 0.06 7.37 -15.92
C LEU A 76 -0.55 8.11 -17.12
N SER A 77 0.18 8.23 -18.23
CA SER A 77 -0.30 8.90 -19.44
C SER A 77 -1.51 8.21 -20.10
N THR A 78 -1.72 6.92 -19.84
CA THR A 78 -2.86 6.15 -20.38
C THR A 78 -4.04 6.11 -19.42
N CYS A 79 -3.87 6.59 -18.18
CA CYS A 79 -4.92 6.62 -17.18
C CYS A 79 -5.82 7.85 -17.35
N TRP A 80 -7.13 7.63 -17.26
CA TRP A 80 -8.06 8.72 -16.97
C TRP A 80 -7.92 9.16 -15.51
N LEU A 81 -8.07 10.46 -15.24
CA LEU A 81 -7.96 11.07 -13.92
C LEU A 81 -9.29 11.75 -13.55
N TYR A 82 -9.65 11.77 -12.27
CA TYR A 82 -10.84 12.49 -11.80
C TYR A 82 -10.75 14.01 -11.99
N ASP A 83 -9.53 14.55 -12.04
CA ASP A 83 -9.25 15.98 -12.23
C ASP A 83 -7.94 16.15 -13.02
N GLU A 84 -7.99 16.88 -14.13
CA GLU A 84 -6.83 17.13 -15.00
C GLU A 84 -5.78 18.02 -14.34
N GLY A 85 -6.18 18.93 -13.42
CA GLY A 85 -5.26 19.79 -12.67
C GLY A 85 -4.35 19.03 -11.70
N HIS A 86 -4.70 17.79 -11.35
CA HIS A 86 -3.92 16.94 -10.46
C HIS A 86 -2.88 16.06 -11.18
N LYS A 87 -2.83 16.09 -12.52
CA LYS A 87 -1.84 15.32 -13.28
C LYS A 87 -0.41 15.73 -12.95
N GLU A 88 -0.17 17.02 -12.79
CA GLU A 88 1.14 17.57 -12.44
C GLU A 88 1.61 17.06 -11.07
N VAL A 89 0.70 17.02 -10.10
CA VAL A 89 0.95 16.48 -8.76
C VAL A 89 1.35 15.01 -8.81
N LEU A 90 0.73 14.21 -9.70
CA LEU A 90 1.04 12.78 -9.88
C LEU A 90 2.35 12.52 -10.66
N GLN A 91 2.86 13.50 -11.41
CA GLN A 91 4.14 13.42 -12.13
C GLN A 91 5.34 13.73 -11.24
N LEU A 92 5.10 14.43 -10.13
CA LEU A 92 6.13 14.69 -9.13
C LEU A 92 6.44 13.37 -8.39
N ASN A 93 7.72 12.96 -8.44
CA ASN A 93 8.23 11.90 -7.58
C ASN A 93 7.98 12.25 -6.10
N PRO A 94 8.08 11.28 -5.17
CA PRO A 94 8.03 11.57 -3.74
C PRO A 94 8.95 12.75 -3.39
N PRO A 95 8.55 13.63 -2.45
CA PRO A 95 9.46 14.60 -1.87
C PRO A 95 10.45 13.82 -1.03
N ILE A 96 11.72 13.84 -1.41
CA ILE A 96 12.81 13.40 -0.54
C ILE A 96 12.88 14.46 0.59
N PRO A 97 12.83 14.06 1.87
CA PRO A 97 12.95 15.03 2.96
C PRO A 97 14.25 15.82 2.81
N ASP A 98 14.19 17.11 3.11
CA ASP A 98 15.41 17.92 3.14
C ASP A 98 16.34 17.47 4.29
N ILE A 99 17.52 18.07 4.37
CA ILE A 99 18.53 17.78 5.41
C ILE A 99 18.03 18.01 6.86
N HIS A 100 16.83 18.56 7.03
CA HIS A 100 16.17 18.80 8.31
C HIS A 100 14.96 17.87 8.55
N GLY A 101 14.71 16.90 7.67
CA GLY A 101 13.60 15.95 7.80
C GLY A 101 12.25 16.53 7.35
N ASN A 102 12.21 17.72 6.74
CA ASN A 102 10.97 18.28 6.24
C ASN A 102 10.65 17.67 4.87
N VAL A 103 9.49 17.00 4.77
CA VAL A 103 8.92 16.59 3.49
C VAL A 103 8.39 17.84 2.78
N LEU A 104 9.27 18.55 2.08
CA LEU A 104 8.90 19.68 1.23
C LEU A 104 8.50 19.15 -0.15
N GLY A 105 7.21 18.91 -0.37
CA GLY A 105 6.73 18.74 -1.74
C GLY A 105 5.31 18.22 -1.85
N ALA A 106 4.64 18.65 -2.91
CA ALA A 106 3.26 18.36 -3.24
C ALA A 106 2.91 16.86 -3.45
N SER A 107 3.82 15.91 -3.22
CA SER A 107 3.63 14.48 -3.50
C SER A 107 3.37 13.70 -2.20
N SER A 108 2.16 13.16 -2.07
CA SER A 108 1.72 12.26 -1.00
C SER A 108 1.12 11.02 -1.65
N VAL A 109 1.26 9.85 -1.01
CA VAL A 109 0.62 8.60 -1.46
C VAL A 109 -0.90 8.78 -1.62
N ARG A 110 -1.51 9.67 -0.82
CA ARG A 110 -2.93 10.03 -0.91
C ARG A 110 -3.32 10.65 -2.25
N ASN A 111 -2.39 11.30 -2.96
CA ASN A 111 -2.68 11.88 -4.28
C ASN A 111 -3.01 10.81 -5.32
N LEU A 112 -2.59 9.56 -5.11
CA LEU A 112 -2.97 8.44 -5.99
C LEU A 112 -4.48 8.15 -5.96
N SER A 113 -5.24 8.72 -5.01
CA SER A 113 -6.71 8.71 -5.03
C SER A 113 -7.33 9.46 -6.22
N PHE A 114 -6.57 10.33 -6.91
CA PHE A 114 -7.02 10.99 -8.14
C PHE A 114 -7.09 10.04 -9.35
N ILE A 115 -6.45 8.87 -9.24
CA ILE A 115 -6.53 7.80 -10.22
C ILE A 115 -7.71 6.90 -9.83
N PRO A 116 -8.63 6.56 -10.74
CA PRO A 116 -9.66 5.55 -10.48
C PRO A 116 -9.04 4.26 -9.95
N GLU A 117 -9.63 3.69 -8.90
CA GLU A 117 -9.05 2.54 -8.20
C GLU A 117 -8.70 1.38 -9.13
N LYS A 118 -9.60 1.04 -10.06
CA LYS A 118 -9.37 0.00 -11.07
C LYS A 118 -8.13 0.25 -11.95
N ASN A 119 -7.76 1.51 -12.15
CA ASN A 119 -6.61 1.89 -12.98
C ASN A 119 -5.30 1.81 -12.18
N LEU A 120 -5.32 1.91 -10.84
CA LEU A 120 -4.11 1.79 -10.01
C LEU A 120 -3.40 0.44 -10.21
N PHE A 121 -4.17 -0.64 -10.37
CA PHE A 121 -3.59 -1.98 -10.56
C PHE A 121 -2.79 -2.12 -11.86
N SER A 122 -3.01 -1.26 -12.86
CA SER A 122 -2.25 -1.30 -14.11
C SER A 122 -0.76 -1.00 -13.93
N PHE A 123 -0.41 -0.24 -12.88
CA PHE A 123 0.98 0.07 -12.54
C PHE A 123 1.75 -1.16 -12.07
N MET A 124 1.07 -2.17 -11.52
CA MET A 124 1.71 -3.40 -11.06
C MET A 124 2.31 -4.23 -12.21
N ARG A 125 1.92 -3.97 -13.46
CA ARG A 125 2.57 -4.55 -14.65
C ARG A 125 4.04 -4.16 -14.77
N ILE A 126 4.42 -2.97 -14.29
CA ILE A 126 5.80 -2.47 -14.33
C ILE A 126 6.73 -3.40 -13.55
N VAL A 127 6.22 -4.03 -12.50
CA VAL A 127 6.97 -4.97 -11.65
C VAL A 127 6.68 -6.44 -12.00
N GLY A 128 5.97 -6.69 -13.11
CA GLY A 128 5.70 -8.02 -13.62
C GLY A 128 4.57 -8.77 -12.93
N ALA A 129 3.60 -8.07 -12.31
CA ALA A 129 2.38 -8.73 -11.82
C ALA A 129 1.57 -9.31 -12.99
N GLY A 130 1.04 -10.52 -12.79
CA GLY A 130 0.27 -11.23 -13.81
C GLY A 130 -1.12 -10.61 -14.06
N GLU A 131 -1.65 -10.79 -15.27
CA GLU A 131 -2.98 -10.28 -15.64
C GLU A 131 -4.11 -10.87 -14.78
N GLU A 132 -3.99 -12.14 -14.39
CA GLU A 132 -4.98 -12.81 -13.53
C GLU A 132 -5.18 -12.06 -12.21
N THR A 133 -4.09 -11.74 -11.51
CA THR A 133 -4.12 -10.99 -10.25
C THR A 133 -4.66 -9.57 -10.43
N ILE A 134 -4.28 -8.90 -11.53
CA ILE A 134 -4.77 -7.55 -11.85
C ILE A 134 -6.29 -7.58 -12.09
N LEU A 135 -6.79 -8.58 -12.82
CA LEU A 135 -8.21 -8.74 -13.08
C LEU A 135 -8.99 -9.05 -11.79
N LYS A 136 -8.45 -9.91 -10.92
CA LYS A 136 -9.03 -10.18 -9.59
C LYS A 136 -9.07 -8.92 -8.73
N ALA A 137 -8.02 -8.10 -8.72
CA ALA A 137 -8.02 -6.82 -8.00
C ALA A 137 -9.09 -5.84 -8.53
N ILE A 138 -9.25 -5.77 -9.85
CA ILE A 138 -10.32 -4.96 -10.49
C ILE A 138 -11.70 -5.49 -10.12
N GLU A 139 -11.87 -6.81 -10.04
CA GLU A 139 -13.11 -7.45 -9.62
C GLU A 139 -13.48 -7.06 -8.18
N LEU A 140 -12.52 -7.05 -7.25
CA LEU A 140 -12.73 -6.65 -5.87
C LEU A 140 -13.24 -5.19 -5.75
N VAL A 141 -12.71 -4.27 -6.57
CA VAL A 141 -13.23 -2.89 -6.65
C VAL A 141 -14.68 -2.86 -7.13
N LYS A 142 -15.03 -3.67 -8.14
CA LYS A 142 -16.40 -3.74 -8.67
C LYS A 142 -17.37 -4.30 -7.64
N ILE A 143 -16.98 -5.37 -6.97
CA ILE A 143 -17.75 -6.02 -5.90
C ILE A 143 -17.98 -5.02 -4.77
N ARG A 144 -16.93 -4.35 -4.27
CA ARG A 144 -17.08 -3.31 -3.25
C ARG A 144 -18.00 -2.18 -3.70
N SER A 145 -17.85 -1.71 -4.93
CA SER A 145 -18.72 -0.67 -5.49
C SER A 145 -20.19 -1.08 -5.47
N SER A 146 -20.47 -2.38 -5.63
CA SER A 146 -21.83 -2.90 -5.51
C SER A 146 -22.42 -2.78 -4.11
N TYR A 147 -21.62 -2.73 -3.05
CA TYR A 147 -22.09 -2.56 -1.66
C TYR A 147 -22.09 -1.09 -1.20
N ALA A 148 -21.26 -0.25 -1.83
CA ALA A 148 -21.14 1.16 -1.48
C ALA A 148 -22.29 2.03 -2.02
N HIS A 149 -23.03 1.53 -3.04
CA HIS A 149 -24.20 2.21 -3.59
C HIS A 149 -25.47 1.79 -2.85
N ALA A 150 -26.45 2.71 -2.77
CA ALA A 150 -27.76 2.45 -2.16
C ALA A 150 -28.66 1.56 -3.05
N ASN A 151 -28.19 0.35 -3.36
CA ASN A 151 -28.87 -0.64 -4.20
C ASN A 151 -29.40 -1.85 -3.41
N GLY A 152 -29.13 -1.90 -2.10
CA GLY A 152 -29.61 -2.96 -1.21
C GLY A 152 -28.71 -4.21 -1.14
N ASN A 153 -27.56 -4.21 -1.81
CA ASN A 153 -26.61 -5.33 -1.73
C ASN A 153 -25.77 -5.26 -0.44
N ILE A 154 -25.49 -6.42 0.13
CA ILE A 154 -24.59 -6.60 1.29
C ILE A 154 -23.57 -7.72 0.97
N GLU A 155 -22.42 -7.70 1.64
CA GLU A 155 -21.45 -8.81 1.57
C GLU A 155 -21.93 -9.96 2.46
N GLU A 156 -22.05 -11.15 1.87
CA GLU A 156 -22.52 -12.36 2.56
C GLU A 156 -21.35 -13.25 3.01
N ASN A 157 -20.19 -13.13 2.36
CA ASN A 157 -19.02 -13.97 2.63
C ASN A 157 -17.78 -13.11 2.94
N ILE A 158 -17.78 -12.48 4.11
CA ILE A 158 -16.75 -11.53 4.53
C ILE A 158 -15.36 -12.17 4.60
N GLU A 159 -15.26 -13.38 5.17
CA GLU A 159 -13.97 -14.07 5.35
C GLU A 159 -13.33 -14.43 4.00
N GLU A 160 -14.09 -15.06 3.09
CA GLU A 160 -13.62 -15.35 1.72
C GLU A 160 -13.21 -14.07 0.98
N ARG A 161 -13.94 -12.97 1.21
CA ARG A 161 -13.60 -11.69 0.60
C ARG A 161 -12.30 -11.12 1.16
N ILE A 162 -12.04 -11.27 2.46
CA ILE A 162 -10.77 -10.88 3.07
C ILE A 162 -9.62 -11.69 2.47
N ASP A 163 -9.80 -13.00 2.30
CA ASP A 163 -8.79 -13.88 1.70
C ASP A 163 -8.44 -13.45 0.28
N ASP A 164 -9.45 -13.10 -0.52
CA ASP A 164 -9.25 -12.58 -1.88
C ASP A 164 -8.38 -11.30 -1.89
N TYR A 165 -8.60 -10.38 -0.95
CA TYR A 165 -7.79 -9.16 -0.83
C TYR A 165 -6.35 -9.48 -0.43
N LEU A 166 -6.17 -10.35 0.56
CA LEU A 166 -4.85 -10.74 1.06
C LEU A 166 -4.05 -11.47 -0.01
N MET A 167 -4.67 -12.37 -0.78
CA MET A 167 -4.03 -13.07 -1.89
C MET A 167 -3.49 -12.10 -2.95
N VAL A 168 -4.26 -11.06 -3.31
CA VAL A 168 -3.80 -10.03 -4.24
C VAL A 168 -2.62 -9.24 -3.67
N LEU A 169 -2.68 -8.86 -2.39
CA LEU A 169 -1.60 -8.13 -1.73
C LEU A 169 -0.33 -8.97 -1.62
N GLN A 170 -0.44 -10.24 -1.28
CA GLN A 170 0.67 -11.18 -1.21
C GLN A 170 1.39 -11.29 -2.55
N GLU A 171 0.62 -11.47 -3.64
CA GLU A 171 1.18 -11.57 -4.98
C GLU A 171 1.88 -10.26 -5.37
N PHE A 172 1.24 -9.11 -5.17
CA PHE A 172 1.85 -7.80 -5.42
C PHE A 172 3.12 -7.58 -4.59
N GLN A 173 3.11 -7.95 -3.31
CA GLN A 173 4.25 -7.85 -2.42
C GLN A 173 5.43 -8.68 -2.93
N SER A 174 5.17 -9.91 -3.38
CA SER A 174 6.20 -10.81 -3.93
C SER A 174 6.93 -10.20 -5.14
N ARG A 175 6.22 -9.41 -5.97
CA ARG A 175 6.78 -8.70 -7.12
C ARG A 175 7.58 -7.46 -6.71
N MET A 176 7.23 -6.83 -5.60
CA MET A 176 7.92 -5.67 -5.06
C MET A 176 9.22 -6.05 -4.33
N CYS A 177 9.27 -7.20 -3.66
CA CYS A 177 10.44 -7.64 -2.87
C CYS A 177 11.78 -7.57 -3.63
N PRO A 178 11.91 -8.07 -4.89
CA PRO A 178 13.16 -7.94 -5.64
C PRO A 178 13.61 -6.49 -5.87
N ILE A 179 12.67 -5.58 -6.09
CA ILE A 179 12.94 -4.16 -6.33
C ILE A 179 13.39 -3.47 -5.05
N ASN A 180 12.74 -3.80 -3.93
CA ASN A 180 13.09 -3.28 -2.62
C ASN A 180 14.43 -3.86 -2.14
N ASP A 181 14.75 -5.13 -2.42
CA ASP A 181 16.05 -5.73 -2.13
C ASP A 181 17.22 -5.01 -2.83
N VAL A 182 17.01 -4.50 -4.04
CA VAL A 182 18.00 -3.66 -4.75
C VAL A 182 18.22 -2.34 -4.01
N LEU A 183 17.14 -1.71 -3.51
CA LEU A 183 17.24 -0.51 -2.69
C LEU A 183 18.00 -0.78 -1.38
N ALA A 184 17.63 -1.86 -0.66
CA ALA A 184 18.33 -2.27 0.56
C ALA A 184 19.82 -2.49 0.34
N SER A 185 20.21 -3.04 -0.82
CA SER A 185 21.61 -3.25 -1.17
C SER A 185 22.38 -1.94 -1.37
N LYS A 186 21.72 -0.86 -1.80
CA LYS A 186 22.32 0.48 -1.89
C LYS A 186 22.57 1.06 -0.51
N TRP A 187 21.60 0.92 0.40
CA TRP A 187 21.74 1.39 1.78
C TRP A 187 22.93 0.78 2.52
N LYS A 188 23.35 -0.44 2.17
CA LYS A 188 24.55 -1.08 2.74
C LYS A 188 25.79 -0.19 2.74
N GLY A 189 25.99 0.63 1.70
CA GLY A 189 27.15 1.52 1.59
C GLY A 189 27.01 2.82 2.37
N GLU A 190 25.82 3.08 2.93
CA GLU A 190 25.44 4.35 3.55
C GLU A 190 25.03 4.19 5.03
N ILE A 191 25.06 2.96 5.56
CA ILE A 191 24.82 2.68 6.98
C ILE A 191 26.13 2.86 7.74
N GLU A 192 26.11 3.75 8.73
CA GLU A 192 27.26 4.00 9.60
C GLU A 192 27.44 2.85 10.61
N PRO A 193 28.69 2.50 10.99
CA PRO A 193 28.95 1.37 11.90
C PRO A 193 28.25 1.44 13.26
N GLU A 194 27.92 2.64 13.72
CA GLU A 194 27.23 2.92 15.00
C GLU A 194 25.73 3.26 14.84
N GLU A 195 25.19 3.20 13.62
CA GLU A 195 23.77 3.47 13.38
C GLU A 195 22.90 2.41 14.07
N LYS A 196 21.96 2.87 14.91
CA LYS A 196 21.00 1.99 15.59
C LYS A 196 19.89 1.57 14.63
N LYS A 197 19.37 0.36 14.82
CA LYS A 197 18.25 -0.18 14.02
C LYS A 197 17.04 0.75 14.05
N GLU A 198 16.69 1.31 15.20
CA GLU A 198 15.55 2.22 15.34
C GLU A 198 15.76 3.49 14.51
N SER A 199 16.95 4.07 14.54
CA SER A 199 17.31 5.24 13.72
C SER A 199 17.22 4.94 12.23
N PHE A 200 17.65 3.76 11.80
CA PHE A 200 17.55 3.34 10.40
C PHE A 200 16.10 3.17 9.94
N VAL A 201 15.25 2.58 10.79
CA VAL A 201 13.82 2.43 10.50
C VAL A 201 13.18 3.80 10.32
N ASP A 202 13.40 4.71 11.26
CA ASP A 202 12.83 6.05 11.26
C ASP A 202 13.33 6.93 10.10
N THR A 203 14.57 6.76 9.68
CA THR A 203 15.17 7.58 8.61
C THR A 203 14.96 7.02 7.22
N ARG A 204 14.82 5.69 7.06
CA ARG A 204 14.81 5.03 5.74
C ARG A 204 13.49 4.33 5.43
N LEU A 205 13.00 3.49 6.32
CA LEU A 205 11.76 2.75 6.06
C LEU A 205 10.57 3.69 6.07
N VAL A 206 10.51 4.59 7.05
CA VAL A 206 9.47 5.61 7.14
C VAL A 206 9.52 6.59 5.97
N SER A 207 10.70 7.09 5.59
CA SER A 207 10.84 8.09 4.53
C SER A 207 10.53 7.55 3.13
N GLU A 208 10.75 6.25 2.91
CA GLU A 208 10.48 5.57 1.64
C GLU A 208 9.12 4.85 1.62
N PHE A 209 8.33 4.97 2.70
CA PHE A 209 7.06 4.28 2.89
C PHE A 209 7.17 2.76 2.69
N LEU A 210 8.08 2.13 3.44
CA LEU A 210 8.35 0.69 3.41
C LEU A 210 8.19 0.07 4.80
N CYS A 211 7.97 -1.23 4.85
CA CYS A 211 7.99 -2.05 6.06
C CYS A 211 9.01 -3.20 5.97
N GLU A 212 9.23 -3.95 7.06
CA GLU A 212 10.15 -5.10 7.00
C GLU A 212 9.67 -6.19 6.03
N ALA A 213 8.34 -6.37 5.90
CA ALA A 213 7.73 -7.33 4.99
C ALA A 213 7.86 -6.93 3.52
N ASP A 214 8.32 -5.71 3.22
CA ASP A 214 8.59 -5.26 1.85
C ASP A 214 9.84 -5.87 1.21
N PHE A 215 10.61 -6.65 1.98
CA PHE A 215 11.89 -7.23 1.57
C PHE A 215 11.85 -8.75 1.74
N ASN A 216 12.73 -9.46 1.01
CA ASN A 216 12.85 -10.90 1.23
C ASN A 216 13.32 -11.20 2.65
N ASN A 217 12.77 -12.27 3.22
CA ASN A 217 13.03 -12.67 4.61
C ASN A 217 14.51 -12.63 4.98
N GLY A 218 14.83 -11.78 5.97
CA GLY A 218 16.17 -11.63 6.52
C GLY A 218 17.12 -10.70 5.74
N LYS A 219 16.67 -10.02 4.67
CA LYS A 219 17.49 -9.04 3.96
C LYS A 219 17.85 -7.84 4.82
N LEU A 220 16.87 -7.26 5.52
CA LEU A 220 17.12 -6.15 6.43
C LEU A 220 17.79 -6.61 7.75
N LYS A 221 17.46 -7.81 8.23
CA LYS A 221 18.06 -8.38 9.46
C LYS A 221 19.58 -8.55 9.37
N LYS A 222 20.14 -8.65 8.16
CA LYS A 222 21.60 -8.70 7.94
C LYS A 222 22.32 -7.39 8.23
N TYR A 223 21.61 -6.25 8.21
CA TYR A 223 22.21 -4.95 8.51
C TYR A 223 22.31 -4.67 10.01
N PHE A 224 21.50 -5.36 10.83
CA PHE A 224 21.45 -5.20 12.28
C PHE A 224 21.49 -6.57 12.94
N PRO A 225 22.66 -7.22 13.04
CA PRO A 225 22.79 -8.47 13.79
C PRO A 225 22.33 -8.24 15.23
N ARG A 226 21.55 -9.17 15.78
CA ARG A 226 21.12 -9.11 17.18
C ARG A 226 22.36 -9.00 18.07
N THR A 227 22.38 -7.98 18.92
CA THR A 227 23.29 -7.90 20.07
C THR A 227 23.01 -9.02 21.05
#